data_AF-A0A1Y6JVH4-F1
#
_entry.id   AF-A0A1Y6JVH4-F1
#
_cell.length_a   1.000
_cell.length_b   1.000
_cell.length_c   1.000
_cell.angle_alpha   90.00
_cell.angle_beta   90.00
_cell.angle_gamma   90.00
#
_symmetry.space_group_name_H-M   'P 1'
#
loop_
_entity.id
_entity.type
_entity.pdbx_description
1 polymer ?
#
loop_
_entity_poly.entity_id
_entity_poly.type
_entity_poly.pdbx_seq_one_letter_code
_entity_poly.pdbx_strand_id
1 'polypeptide(L)'
;MADFLIGDVKQVRELVIEREVNEHLGDGWVLLLVRAGVDHDRNPETGEWENLPNTSYVLGWLGEGEPKTIDQFEDERLMGRQPDAGDF
;
A
#
# COMPACT_ATOMS: atom_id res chain seq x y z
N MET A 1 5.30 20.89 13.82
CA MET A 1 6.04 21.15 12.55
C MET A 1 6.09 19.82 11.84
N ALA A 2 5.97 19.77 10.51
CA ALA A 2 6.13 18.49 9.81
C ALA A 2 7.58 18.00 10.03
N ASP A 3 7.75 16.71 10.31
CA ASP A 3 9.06 16.12 10.62
C ASP A 3 9.97 15.99 9.38
N PHE A 4 9.47 16.36 8.21
CA PHE A 4 10.16 16.33 6.93
C PHE A 4 9.61 17.43 5.99
N LEU A 5 10.39 17.77 4.97
CA LEU A 5 9.99 18.62 3.85
C LEU A 5 9.61 17.76 2.65
N ILE A 6 8.74 18.27 1.77
CA ILE A 6 8.37 17.54 0.55
C ILE A 6 9.58 17.27 -0.37
N GLY A 7 10.64 18.09 -0.27
CA GLY A 7 11.90 17.90 -0.99
C GLY A 7 12.74 16.72 -0.48
N ASP A 8 12.44 16.20 0.71
CA ASP A 8 13.12 15.03 1.27
C ASP A 8 12.53 13.72 0.71
N VAL A 9 11.38 13.78 0.03
CA VAL A 9 10.71 12.62 -0.57
C VAL A 9 11.49 12.17 -1.80
N LYS A 10 12.02 10.95 -1.74
CA LYS A 10 12.82 10.35 -2.82
C LYS A 10 11.99 9.54 -3.80
N GLN A 11 10.90 8.94 -3.32
CA GLN A 11 9.96 8.20 -4.17
C GLN A 11 8.52 8.47 -3.73
N VAL A 12 7.61 8.40 -4.69
CA VAL A 12 6.17 8.56 -4.48
C VAL A 12 5.45 7.33 -5.01
N ARG A 13 4.46 6.84 -4.27
CA ARG A 13 3.60 5.73 -4.68
C ARG A 13 2.15 6.08 -4.43
N GLU A 14 1.27 5.75 -5.36
CA GLU A 14 -0.17 5.85 -5.20
C GLU A 14 -0.75 4.45 -5.01
N LEU A 15 -1.51 4.25 -3.94
CA LEU A 15 -2.16 3.00 -3.58
C LEU A 15 -3.65 3.23 -3.35
N VAL A 16 -4.46 2.21 -3.58
CA VAL A 16 -5.91 2.24 -3.35
C VAL A 16 -6.38 1.20 -2.34
N ILE A 17 -5.53 0.23 -2.01
CA ILE A 17 -5.83 -0.85 -1.07
C ILE A 17 -5.26 -0.48 0.31
N GLU A 18 -6.14 -0.29 1.30
CA GLU A 18 -5.78 0.13 2.66
C GLU A 18 -4.74 -0.79 3.33
N ARG A 19 -4.81 -2.10 3.08
CA ARG A 19 -3.85 -3.06 3.61
C ARG A 19 -2.42 -2.77 3.14
N GLU A 20 -2.25 -2.56 1.84
CA GLU A 20 -0.93 -2.26 1.25
C GLU A 20 -0.40 -0.92 1.77
N VAL A 21 -1.29 0.06 1.94
CA VAL A 21 -0.95 1.35 2.55
C VAL A 21 -0.35 1.14 3.94
N ASN A 22 -1.01 0.35 4.79
CA ASN A 22 -0.55 0.08 6.14
C ASN A 22 0.80 -0.66 6.17
N GLU A 23 1.04 -1.58 5.24
CA GLU A 23 2.34 -2.27 5.11
C GLU A 23 3.47 -1.28 4.79
N HIS A 24 3.24 -0.36 3.85
CA HIS A 24 4.23 0.66 3.50
C HIS A 24 4.47 1.66 4.64
N LEU A 25 3.40 2.07 5.34
CA LEU A 25 3.53 2.94 6.53
C LEU A 25 4.36 2.24 7.62
N GLY A 26 4.19 0.93 7.81
CA GLY A 26 5.01 0.12 8.73
C GLY A 26 6.48 0.00 8.33
N ASP A 27 6.77 0.07 7.02
CA ASP A 27 8.14 0.02 6.46
C ASP A 27 8.85 1.38 6.46
N GLY A 28 8.17 2.46 6.91
CA GLY A 28 8.74 3.80 7.05
C GLY A 28 8.35 4.78 5.95
N TRP A 29 7.37 4.45 5.11
CA TRP A 29 6.73 5.43 4.24
C TRP A 29 5.88 6.41 5.04
N VAL A 30 5.67 7.61 4.48
CA VAL A 30 4.82 8.65 5.06
C VAL A 30 3.61 8.93 4.17
N LEU A 31 2.47 9.19 4.78
CA LEU A 31 1.24 9.57 4.07
C LEU A 31 1.31 11.05 3.67
N LEU A 32 1.23 11.34 2.36
CA LEU A 32 1.28 12.69 1.83
C LEU A 32 -0.11 13.26 1.53
N LEU A 33 -0.99 12.42 0.97
CA LEU A 33 -2.32 12.84 0.54
C LEU A 33 -3.30 11.66 0.58
N VAL A 34 -4.53 11.93 0.99
CA VAL A 34 -5.69 11.05 0.79
C VAL A 34 -6.69 11.81 -0.08
N ARG A 35 -7.15 11.19 -1.17
CA ARG A 35 -8.14 11.80 -2.07
C ARG A 35 -9.21 10.79 -2.48
N ALA A 36 -10.41 11.29 -2.71
CA ALA A 36 -11.43 10.53 -3.41
C ALA A 36 -11.01 10.35 -4.88
N GLY A 37 -11.21 9.16 -5.41
CA GLY A 37 -10.93 8.77 -6.78
C GLY A 37 -12.08 7.96 -7.37
N VAL A 38 -11.91 7.57 -8.63
CA VAL A 38 -12.82 6.67 -9.33
C VAL A 38 -11.95 5.60 -9.96
N ASP A 39 -12.27 4.35 -9.66
CA ASP A 39 -11.66 3.21 -10.32
C ASP A 39 -12.62 2.65 -11.36
N HIS A 40 -12.07 2.17 -12.47
CA HIS A 40 -12.85 1.53 -13.51
C HIS A 40 -12.67 0.03 -13.39
N ASP A 41 -13.58 -0.60 -12.65
CA ASP A 41 -13.51 -2.02 -12.33
C ASP A 41 -14.86 -2.70 -12.63
N ARG A 42 -14.81 -4.02 -12.70
CA ARG A 42 -16.00 -4.84 -12.90
C ARG A 42 -16.75 -4.93 -11.58
N ASN A 43 -17.95 -4.36 -11.55
CA ASN A 43 -18.82 -4.43 -10.38
C ASN A 43 -19.14 -5.92 -10.09
N PRO A 44 -18.83 -6.44 -8.89
CA PRO A 44 -19.02 -7.84 -8.55
C PRO A 44 -20.51 -8.25 -8.46
N GLU A 45 -21.42 -7.29 -8.27
CA GLU A 45 -22.86 -7.53 -8.17
C GLU A 45 -23.55 -7.55 -9.54
N THR A 46 -23.20 -6.63 -10.43
CA THR A 46 -23.82 -6.49 -11.77
C THR A 46 -23.02 -7.21 -12.86
N GLY A 47 -21.71 -7.41 -12.65
CA GLY A 47 -20.79 -7.97 -13.63
C GLY A 47 -20.47 -7.01 -14.78
N GLU A 48 -20.92 -5.76 -14.70
CA GLU A 48 -20.66 -4.71 -15.69
C GLU A 48 -19.41 -3.89 -15.31
N TRP A 49 -18.78 -3.30 -16.32
CA TRP A 49 -17.68 -2.35 -16.10
C TRP A 49 -18.26 -1.02 -15.69
N GLU A 50 -17.96 -0.59 -14.47
CA GLU A 50 -18.55 0.60 -13.86
C GLU A 50 -17.47 1.48 -13.25
N ASN A 51 -17.80 2.75 -13.07
CA ASN A 51 -16.98 3.71 -12.35
C ASN A 51 -17.32 3.59 -10.87
N LEU A 52 -16.48 2.89 -10.11
CA LEU A 52 -16.67 2.68 -8.68
C LEU A 52 -15.93 3.77 -7.90
N PRO A 53 -16.57 4.41 -6.90
CA PRO A 53 -15.89 5.35 -6.03
C PRO A 53 -14.78 4.63 -5.26
N ASN A 54 -13.58 5.22 -5.25
CA ASN A 54 -12.42 4.66 -4.57
C ASN A 54 -11.72 5.74 -3.73
N THR A 55 -10.84 5.33 -2.82
CA THR A 55 -9.96 6.22 -2.07
C THR A 55 -8.52 5.96 -2.51
N SER A 56 -7.84 7.00 -2.94
CA SER A 56 -6.43 6.95 -3.33
C SER A 56 -5.55 7.56 -2.26
N TYR A 57 -4.48 6.86 -1.92
CA TYR A 57 -3.49 7.21 -0.91
C TYR A 57 -2.15 7.46 -1.61
N VAL A 58 -1.59 8.65 -1.44
CA VAL A 58 -0.27 9.00 -1.97
C VAL A 58 0.74 8.93 -0.84
N LEU A 59 1.71 8.05 -0.97
CA LEU A 59 2.77 7.80 0.00
C LEU A 59 4.11 8.33 -0.52
N GLY A 60 4.94 8.82 0.40
CA GLY A 60 6.30 9.27 0.15
C GLY A 60 7.32 8.42 0.89
N TRP A 61 8.43 8.09 0.24
CA TRP A 61 9.57 7.42 0.86
C TRP A 61 10.65 8.44 1.21
N LEU A 62 11.10 8.41 2.47
CA LEU A 62 12.15 9.30 3.00
C LEU A 62 13.50 8.58 3.21
N GLY A 63 13.53 7.25 3.16
CA GLY A 63 14.72 6.44 3.46
C GLY A 63 15.84 6.60 2.42
N GLU A 64 17.05 6.13 2.75
CA GLU A 64 18.21 6.22 1.85
C GLU A 64 18.34 5.09 0.84
N GLY A 65 17.70 3.95 1.10
CA GLY A 65 17.68 2.79 0.21
C GLY A 65 16.46 2.73 -0.71
N GLU A 66 16.41 1.67 -1.51
CA GLU A 66 15.21 1.32 -2.25
C GLU A 66 14.14 0.78 -1.27
N PRO A 67 12.91 1.32 -1.31
CA PRO A 67 11.83 0.81 -0.47
C PRO A 67 11.37 -0.57 -0.96
N LYS A 68 10.75 -1.34 -0.06
CA LYS A 68 10.21 -2.65 -0.41
C LYS A 68 9.13 -2.57 -1.50
N THR A 69 9.06 -3.61 -2.33
CA THR A 69 7.97 -3.80 -3.29
C THR A 69 6.79 -4.54 -2.64
N ILE A 70 5.60 -4.45 -3.27
CA ILE A 70 4.42 -5.20 -2.81
C ILE A 70 4.72 -6.71 -2.78
N ASP A 71 5.35 -7.23 -3.84
CA ASP A 71 5.73 -8.65 -3.92
C ASP A 71 6.61 -9.10 -2.74
N GLN A 72 7.53 -8.23 -2.29
CA GLN A 72 8.38 -8.52 -1.13
C GLN A 72 7.59 -8.59 0.18
N PHE A 73 6.56 -7.75 0.36
CA PHE A 73 5.66 -7.86 1.51
C PHE A 73 4.84 -9.16 1.47
N GLU A 74 4.39 -9.56 0.28
CA GLU A 74 3.64 -10.82 0.11
C GLU A 74 4.49 -12.05 0.40
N ASP A 75 5.74 -12.08 -0.08
CA ASP A 75 6.70 -13.15 0.17
C ASP A 75 7.03 -13.28 1.66
N GLU A 76 7.32 -12.17 2.36
CA GLU A 76 7.60 -12.19 3.80
C GLU A 76 6.40 -12.73 4.60
N ARG A 77 5.18 -12.36 4.21
CA ARG A 77 3.95 -12.85 4.83
C ARG A 77 3.75 -14.34 4.60
N LEU A 78 4.05 -14.85 3.41
CA LEU A 78 3.97 -16.28 3.09
C LEU A 78 5.03 -17.09 3.84
N MET A 79 6.24 -16.55 4.01
CA MET A 79 7.30 -17.21 4.78
C MET A 79 7.06 -17.18 6.29
N GLY A 80 6.44 -16.11 6.82
CA GLY A 80 6.02 -16.02 8.23
C GLY A 80 4.85 -16.93 8.60
N ARG A 81 4.19 -17.54 7.62
CA ARG A 81 3.07 -18.47 7.78
C ARG A 81 3.55 -19.92 7.63
N GLN A 82 4.62 -20.30 8.33
CA GLN A 82 4.89 -21.72 8.54
C GLN A 82 3.74 -22.30 9.37
N PRO A 83 3.05 -23.36 8.92
CA PRO A 83 2.14 -24.08 9.81
C PRO A 83 3.00 -24.67 10.91
N ASP A 84 2.63 -24.43 12.17
CA ASP A 84 3.19 -25.14 13.31
C ASP A 84 3.08 -26.65 13.03
N ALA A 85 4.19 -27.23 12.58
CA ALA A 85 4.34 -28.65 12.42
C ALA A 85 4.57 -29.23 13.81
N GLY A 86 3.50 -29.57 14.53
CA GLY A 86 3.59 -30.40 15.72
C GLY A 86 2.49 -30.17 16.75
N ASP A 87 1.44 -31.00 16.67
CA ASP A 87 1.04 -31.86 17.80
C ASP A 87 -0.10 -32.79 17.33
N PHE A 88 0.27 -33.99 16.87
CA PHE A 88 -0.57 -35.18 16.79
C PHE A 88 0.20 -36.38 17.32
#